data_AF-A0A3D5ELJ0-F1
#
_entry.id   AF-A0A3D5ELJ0-F1
#
_cell.length_a   1.000
_cell.length_b   1.000
_cell.length_c   1.000
_cell.angle_alpha   90.00
_cell.angle_beta   90.00
_cell.angle_gamma   90.00
#
_symmetry.space_group_name_H-M   'P 1'
#
loop_
_entity.id
_entity.type
_entity.pdbx_description
1 polymer ?
#
loop_
_entity_poly.entity_id
_entity_poly.type
_entity_poly.pdbx_seq_one_letter_code
_entity_poly.pdbx_strand_id
1 'polypeptide(L)'
;MLVHFLIQTKPFKDETLESYLVRLTRDNSFTDYRELADIIWQSLVEKDFELEGAFPLDLKRANLYHASKSSRFRTRAFKLVAQWSALKSLELIRISWLRSNIQYGHLTALIRDQFLLPRVLLRENNVPICSECLKEECYIPYYWHLKPYMACHKHKVRLFSQCVHCSELIDYRRSERFSQCSCGAELKSTVPAKKADIAISKALCSSDAQHLVGELTWFAYQYNHDIEQNNFNEAFLAYFNDWPNNFLSELADKVSSGREKQLRPFNHTKFESIFGEVVKLSRVASPNVLRTNIVVDSLLCFLSDLVEKNPKQKHPNIADLLLNSLEAATLLGTTLEQVFRLYQEGSLTCSEKLKKNEHLKPERCVFHLRQVIEIAQSQGRYFGYLKNQPITPW
;
A
#
# COMPACT_ATOMS: atom_id res chain seq x y z
N MET A 1 18.87 31.48 21.15
CA MET A 1 20.24 30.90 21.05
C MET A 1 20.19 29.82 19.97
N LEU A 2 20.99 29.90 18.90
CA LEU A 2 20.90 28.92 17.80
C LEU A 2 21.28 27.52 18.30
N VAL A 3 20.35 26.57 18.26
CA VAL A 3 20.64 25.16 18.56
C VAL A 3 21.68 24.63 17.58
N HIS A 4 22.79 24.17 18.14
CA HIS A 4 23.77 23.35 17.46
C HIS A 4 23.93 22.06 18.24
N PHE A 5 23.74 20.92 17.59
CA PHE A 5 23.91 19.63 18.24
C PHE A 5 25.39 19.38 18.48
N LEU A 6 25.72 18.97 19.71
CA LEU A 6 27.09 18.63 20.11
C LEU A 6 27.55 17.36 19.40
N ILE A 7 26.65 16.39 19.24
CA ILE A 7 26.90 15.16 18.49
C ILE A 7 26.07 15.15 17.20
N GLN A 8 26.77 14.96 16.08
CA GLN A 8 26.18 14.83 14.74
C GLN A 8 25.82 13.37 14.47
N THR A 9 24.70 12.92 15.03
CA THR A 9 24.14 11.59 14.78
C THR A 9 23.83 11.42 13.30
N LYS A 10 24.33 10.34 12.68
CA LYS A 10 24.04 10.03 11.27
C LYS A 10 22.89 9.03 11.17
N PRO A 11 21.91 9.27 10.28
CA PRO A 11 20.82 8.31 10.05
C PRO A 11 21.33 7.10 9.27
N PHE A 12 20.83 5.90 9.62
CA PHE A 12 21.03 4.72 8.77
C PHE A 12 20.10 4.75 7.55
N LYS A 13 20.41 3.96 6.52
CA LYS A 13 19.68 3.99 5.24
C LYS A 13 18.21 3.56 5.40
N ASP A 14 17.95 2.53 6.19
CA ASP A 14 16.64 1.94 6.46
C ASP A 14 16.03 2.42 7.79
N GLU A 15 16.66 3.34 8.52
CA GLU A 15 16.19 3.81 9.82
C GLU A 15 14.91 4.66 9.73
N THR A 16 14.03 4.53 10.72
CA THR A 16 12.84 5.39 10.88
C THR A 16 13.21 6.78 11.38
N LEU A 17 12.40 7.78 11.02
CA LEU A 17 12.56 9.13 11.59
C LEU A 17 12.49 9.10 13.12
N GLU A 18 11.57 8.33 13.69
CA GLU A 18 11.42 8.22 15.13
C GLU A 18 12.66 7.61 15.82
N SER A 19 13.26 6.57 15.22
CA SER A 19 14.51 5.98 15.74
C SER A 19 15.65 6.98 15.70
N TYR A 20 15.80 7.69 14.58
CA TYR A 20 16.82 8.71 14.43
C TYR A 20 16.67 9.80 15.51
N LEU A 21 15.45 10.29 15.74
CA LEU A 21 15.18 11.32 16.74
C LEU A 21 15.49 10.84 18.16
N VAL A 22 15.14 9.60 18.52
CA VAL A 22 15.50 9.01 19.82
C VAL A 22 17.01 8.88 19.99
N ARG A 23 17.75 8.49 18.94
CA ARG A 23 19.22 8.45 18.99
C ARG A 23 19.82 9.84 19.12
N LEU A 24 19.32 10.82 18.36
CA LEU A 24 19.76 12.21 18.45
C LEU A 24 19.55 12.77 19.87
N THR A 25 18.41 12.48 20.50
CA THR A 25 18.12 12.79 21.91
C THR A 25 19.20 12.23 22.82
N ARG A 26 19.46 10.91 22.75
CA ARG A 26 20.42 10.22 23.62
C ARG A 26 21.86 10.69 23.40
N ASP A 27 22.27 10.82 22.14
CA ASP A 27 23.63 11.23 21.77
C ASP A 27 23.92 12.66 22.27
N ASN A 28 22.91 13.53 22.34
CA ASN A 28 23.05 14.89 22.86
C ASN A 28 22.67 15.04 24.34
N SER A 29 22.55 13.93 25.06
CA SER A 29 22.29 13.91 26.52
C SER A 29 21.01 14.61 26.98
N PHE A 30 19.99 14.67 26.11
CA PHE A 30 18.65 15.09 26.51
C PHE A 30 17.96 13.95 27.29
N THR A 31 17.11 14.31 28.25
CA THR A 31 16.42 13.36 29.13
C THR A 31 15.45 12.48 28.34
N ASP A 32 14.68 13.10 27.46
CA ASP A 32 13.70 12.44 26.59
C ASP A 32 13.48 13.23 25.30
N TYR A 33 12.73 12.65 24.37
CA TYR A 33 12.39 13.27 23.10
C TYR A 33 11.60 14.57 23.30
N ARG A 34 10.80 14.67 24.36
CA ARG A 34 9.97 15.86 24.59
C ARG A 34 10.84 17.08 24.89
N GLU A 35 11.85 16.93 25.73
CA GLU A 35 12.85 17.96 26.02
C GLU A 35 13.55 18.42 24.74
N LEU A 36 14.06 17.46 23.93
CA LEU A 36 14.67 17.77 22.64
C LEU A 36 13.70 18.56 21.73
N ALA A 37 12.46 18.09 21.63
CA ALA A 37 11.45 18.68 20.75
C ALA A 37 11.08 20.11 21.17
N ASP A 38 10.96 20.37 22.48
CA ASP A 38 10.68 21.70 23.02
C ASP A 38 11.84 22.68 22.72
N ILE A 39 13.10 22.24 22.85
CA ILE A 39 14.28 23.06 22.54
C ILE A 39 14.39 23.36 21.03
N ILE A 40 14.15 22.35 20.19
CA ILE A 40 14.08 22.54 18.73
C ILE A 40 12.97 23.53 18.39
N TRP A 41 11.79 23.37 19.00
CA TRP A 41 10.63 24.22 18.75
C TRP A 41 10.92 25.68 19.09
N GLN A 42 11.48 25.98 20.28
CA GLN A 42 11.88 27.34 20.67
C GLN A 42 12.85 27.95 19.65
N SER A 43 13.85 27.18 19.23
CA SER A 43 14.87 27.64 18.28
C SER A 43 14.31 27.88 16.87
N LEU A 44 13.30 27.11 16.47
CA LEU A 44 12.61 27.32 15.20
C LEU A 44 11.82 28.63 15.23
N VAL A 45 11.08 28.90 16.30
CA VAL A 45 10.28 30.12 16.46
C VAL A 45 11.17 31.36 16.53
N GLU A 46 12.31 31.29 17.23
CA GLU A 46 13.30 32.37 17.25
C GLU A 46 13.84 32.71 15.85
N LYS A 47 14.00 31.69 14.98
CA LYS A 47 14.54 31.86 13.63
C LYS A 47 13.48 32.26 12.61
N ASP A 48 12.28 31.73 12.74
CA ASP A 48 11.13 31.93 11.85
C ASP A 48 9.84 31.71 12.64
N PHE A 49 9.18 32.80 13.01
CA PHE A 49 7.94 32.76 13.80
C PHE A 49 6.82 31.96 13.11
N GLU A 50 6.82 31.83 11.78
CA GLU A 50 5.84 31.00 11.06
C GLU A 50 5.99 29.50 11.36
N LEU A 51 7.11 29.08 11.95
CA LEU A 51 7.38 27.68 12.32
C LEU A 51 6.85 27.29 13.69
N GLU A 52 6.09 28.17 14.34
CA GLU A 52 5.37 27.82 15.56
C GLU A 52 4.50 26.57 15.34
N GLY A 53 4.79 25.53 16.14
CA GLY A 53 4.07 24.25 16.09
C GLY A 53 4.39 23.38 14.86
N ALA A 54 5.40 23.75 14.06
CA ALA A 54 5.80 22.98 12.88
C ALA A 54 6.49 21.66 13.26
N PHE A 55 7.37 21.70 14.28
CA PHE A 55 8.06 20.52 14.78
C PHE A 55 7.16 19.70 15.70
N PRO A 56 7.10 18.37 15.53
CA PRO A 56 6.26 17.51 16.35
C PRO A 56 6.80 17.40 17.77
N LEU A 57 5.92 17.49 18.77
CA LEU A 57 6.24 17.29 20.18
C LEU A 57 5.95 15.86 20.68
N ASP A 58 5.24 15.07 19.86
CA ASP A 58 4.94 13.67 20.10
C ASP A 58 5.65 12.83 19.03
N LEU A 59 6.48 11.90 19.49
CA LEU A 59 7.31 11.04 18.64
C LEU A 59 6.45 10.19 17.69
N LYS A 60 5.27 9.71 18.15
CA LYS A 60 4.35 8.94 17.30
C LYS A 60 3.83 9.75 16.10
N ARG A 61 3.87 11.08 16.19
CA ARG A 61 3.39 12.00 15.15
C ARG A 61 4.55 12.67 14.40
N ALA A 62 5.76 12.14 14.53
CA ALA A 62 6.96 12.74 13.98
C ALA A 62 6.91 12.84 12.44
N ASN A 63 6.44 11.78 11.78
CA ASN A 63 6.42 11.69 10.32
C ASN A 63 5.57 12.80 9.66
N LEU A 64 6.00 13.25 8.48
CA LEU A 64 5.36 14.35 7.73
C LEU A 64 3.90 14.08 7.38
N TYR A 65 3.50 12.83 7.12
CA TYR A 65 2.12 12.52 6.73
C TYR A 65 1.07 12.85 7.80
N HIS A 66 1.49 12.98 9.07
CA HIS A 66 0.64 13.44 10.18
C HIS A 66 0.36 14.94 10.14
N ALA A 67 1.17 15.73 9.43
CA ALA A 67 0.92 17.17 9.24
C ALA A 67 -0.14 17.35 8.17
N SER A 68 -1.39 17.60 8.55
CA SER A 68 -2.49 17.78 7.59
C SER A 68 -2.48 19.15 6.92
N LYS A 69 -2.37 20.24 7.70
CA LYS A 69 -2.39 21.64 7.21
C LYS A 69 -1.03 22.35 7.28
N SER A 70 -0.06 21.76 7.96
CA SER A 70 1.26 22.34 8.26
C SER A 70 2.44 21.57 7.64
N SER A 71 2.20 20.69 6.68
CA SER A 71 3.25 19.86 6.06
C SER A 71 4.38 20.70 5.46
N ARG A 72 4.05 21.82 4.80
CA ARG A 72 5.05 22.78 4.28
C ARG A 72 5.94 23.38 5.37
N PHE A 73 5.38 23.69 6.53
CA PHE A 73 6.13 24.21 7.67
C PHE A 73 6.98 23.13 8.32
N ARG A 74 6.45 21.89 8.46
CA ARG A 74 7.23 20.74 8.95
C ARG A 74 8.41 20.42 8.04
N THR A 75 8.23 20.50 6.73
CA THR A 75 9.33 20.38 5.75
C THR A 75 10.41 21.44 5.98
N ARG A 76 10.02 22.71 6.16
CA ARG A 76 10.97 23.80 6.45
C ARG A 76 11.70 23.56 7.78
N ALA A 77 10.97 23.17 8.83
CA ALA A 77 11.54 22.82 10.12
C ALA A 77 12.56 21.67 10.01
N PHE A 78 12.22 20.59 9.28
CA PHE A 78 13.14 19.46 9.10
C PHE A 78 14.39 19.84 8.32
N LYS A 79 14.29 20.73 7.32
CA LYS A 79 15.47 21.26 6.62
C LYS A 79 16.39 22.03 7.56
N LEU A 80 15.83 22.84 8.47
CA LEU A 80 16.60 23.59 9.46
C LEU A 80 17.24 22.66 10.51
N VAL A 81 16.49 21.70 11.05
CA VAL A 81 17.02 20.71 12.01
C VAL A 81 18.10 19.84 11.37
N ALA A 82 17.94 19.46 10.11
CA ALA A 82 18.98 18.75 9.36
C ALA A 82 20.26 19.60 9.27
N GLN A 83 20.16 20.89 8.94
CA GLN A 83 21.31 21.80 8.93
C GLN A 83 21.98 21.93 10.31
N TRP A 84 21.19 22.05 11.38
CA TRP A 84 21.71 22.10 12.75
C TRP A 84 22.41 20.82 13.18
N SER A 85 22.02 19.69 12.59
CA SER A 85 22.63 18.36 12.77
C SER A 85 23.77 18.06 11.78
N ALA A 86 24.19 19.05 10.98
CA ALA A 86 25.16 18.90 9.89
C ALA A 86 24.82 17.81 8.86
N LEU A 87 23.53 17.55 8.65
CA LEU A 87 23.01 16.68 7.61
C LEU A 87 22.68 17.46 6.34
N LYS A 88 22.55 16.76 5.21
CA LYS A 88 21.98 17.37 4.01
C LYS A 88 20.52 17.75 4.30
N SER A 89 20.08 18.87 3.72
CA SER A 89 18.77 19.46 4.00
C SER A 89 17.57 18.51 3.83
N LEU A 90 17.70 17.48 2.99
CA LEU A 90 16.62 16.53 2.70
C LEU A 90 16.73 15.21 3.47
N GLU A 91 17.76 14.98 4.29
CA GLU A 91 17.95 13.66 4.94
C GLU A 91 16.80 13.29 5.88
N LEU A 92 16.34 14.20 6.73
CA LEU A 92 15.21 13.93 7.63
C LEU A 92 13.90 13.68 6.88
N ILE A 93 13.74 14.31 5.72
CA ILE A 93 12.58 14.12 4.85
C ILE A 93 12.67 12.75 4.17
N ARG A 94 13.87 12.36 3.69
CA ARG A 94 14.13 11.06 3.06
C ARG A 94 13.78 9.90 3.98
N ILE A 95 14.08 10.02 5.28
CA ILE A 95 13.77 9.01 6.30
C ILE A 95 12.38 9.18 6.94
N SER A 96 11.53 10.08 6.43
CA SER A 96 10.15 10.23 6.88
C SER A 96 9.18 9.55 5.92
N TRP A 97 8.03 9.13 6.45
CA TRP A 97 6.84 8.87 5.65
C TRP A 97 6.13 10.18 5.27
N LEU A 98 5.90 10.37 3.97
CA LEU A 98 5.17 11.50 3.41
C LEU A 98 3.82 11.04 2.86
N ARG A 99 2.84 11.95 2.83
CA ARG A 99 1.60 11.73 2.09
C ARG A 99 1.89 11.83 0.59
N SER A 100 1.39 10.88 -0.19
CA SER A 100 1.44 10.96 -1.65
C SER A 100 0.07 11.32 -2.22
N ASN A 101 0.07 11.95 -3.40
CA ASN A 101 -1.14 12.12 -4.22
C ASN A 101 -1.48 10.85 -5.03
N ILE A 102 -0.58 9.86 -5.01
CA ILE A 102 -0.76 8.54 -5.61
C ILE A 102 -1.72 7.72 -4.76
N GLN A 103 -2.52 6.88 -5.42
CA GLN A 103 -3.54 6.05 -4.78
C GLN A 103 -3.45 4.59 -5.22
N TYR A 104 -3.85 3.70 -4.32
CA TYR A 104 -4.07 2.28 -4.59
C TYR A 104 -5.58 2.04 -4.62
N GLY A 105 -6.20 2.15 -5.79
CA GLY A 105 -7.66 2.17 -5.91
C GLY A 105 -8.27 3.31 -5.10
N HIS A 106 -8.95 2.99 -4.01
CA HIS A 106 -9.55 3.95 -3.08
C HIS A 106 -8.66 4.27 -1.86
N LEU A 107 -7.51 3.59 -1.71
CA LEU A 107 -6.62 3.72 -0.57
C LEU A 107 -5.58 4.82 -0.79
N THR A 108 -5.33 5.60 0.26
CA THR A 108 -4.27 6.61 0.26
C THR A 108 -2.90 5.95 0.31
N ALA A 109 -1.96 6.42 -0.52
CA ALA A 109 -0.56 5.99 -0.43
C ALA A 109 0.27 6.95 0.44
N LEU A 110 1.25 6.36 1.12
CA LEU A 110 2.40 7.05 1.68
C LEU A 110 3.60 6.82 0.77
N ILE A 111 4.57 7.71 0.82
CA ILE A 111 5.85 7.56 0.14
C ILE A 111 7.00 7.79 1.10
N ARG A 112 8.03 6.98 0.98
CA ARG A 112 9.33 7.17 1.66
C ARG A 112 10.41 6.97 0.61
N ASP A 113 11.22 7.99 0.39
CA ASP A 113 12.19 8.02 -0.71
C ASP A 113 11.50 7.69 -2.05
N GLN A 114 11.68 6.48 -2.58
CA GLN A 114 11.01 5.99 -3.80
C GLN A 114 9.99 4.87 -3.53
N PHE A 115 9.80 4.48 -2.28
CA PHE A 115 8.92 3.38 -1.90
C PHE A 115 7.50 3.87 -1.61
N LEU A 116 6.54 3.46 -2.45
CA LEU A 116 5.11 3.73 -2.28
C LEU A 116 4.45 2.64 -1.47
N LEU A 117 3.67 3.02 -0.47
CA LEU A 117 3.02 2.10 0.45
C LEU A 117 1.54 2.45 0.62
N PRO A 118 0.60 1.50 0.45
CA PRO A 118 -0.78 1.69 0.91
C PRO A 118 -0.80 1.97 2.41
N ARG A 119 -1.38 3.10 2.84
CA ARG A 119 -1.35 3.53 4.25
C ARG A 119 -1.85 2.46 5.22
N VAL A 120 -2.80 1.63 4.78
CA VAL A 120 -3.39 0.53 5.57
C VAL A 120 -2.34 -0.50 6.03
N LEU A 121 -1.23 -0.64 5.31
CA LEU A 121 -0.13 -1.55 5.68
C LEU A 121 0.80 -1.00 6.75
N LEU A 122 0.72 0.29 7.07
CA LEU A 122 1.54 0.89 8.13
C LEU A 122 0.89 0.60 9.49
N ARG A 123 1.69 0.11 10.45
CA ARG A 123 1.27 -0.07 11.84
C ARG A 123 1.06 1.28 12.51
N GLU A 124 -0.11 1.49 13.08
CA GLU A 124 -0.39 2.70 13.85
C GLU A 124 0.19 2.59 15.27
N ASN A 125 0.15 1.39 15.85
CA ASN A 125 0.65 1.09 17.20
C ASN A 125 1.45 -0.21 17.16
N ASN A 126 2.17 -0.49 18.26
CA ASN A 126 2.80 -1.78 18.48
C ASN A 126 3.82 -2.16 17.39
N VAL A 127 4.92 -1.41 17.33
CA VAL A 127 6.01 -1.71 16.39
C VAL A 127 6.81 -2.88 16.95
N PRO A 128 6.75 -4.07 16.35
CA PRO A 128 7.46 -5.22 16.85
C PRO A 128 8.96 -5.05 16.58
N ILE A 129 9.79 -5.76 17.35
CA ILE A 129 11.24 -5.61 17.27
C ILE A 129 11.96 -6.95 17.12
N CYS A 130 13.21 -6.89 16.66
CA CYS A 130 14.16 -8.00 16.69
C CYS A 130 15.26 -7.67 17.71
N SER A 131 15.40 -8.50 18.75
CA SER A 131 16.43 -8.29 19.78
C SER A 131 17.84 -8.44 19.24
N GLU A 132 18.06 -9.35 18.28
CA GLU A 132 19.37 -9.55 17.67
C GLU A 132 19.79 -8.37 16.79
N CYS A 133 18.87 -7.79 15.99
CA CYS A 133 19.17 -6.56 15.25
C CYS A 133 19.57 -5.42 16.20
N LEU A 134 18.87 -5.26 17.32
CA LEU A 134 19.16 -4.19 18.27
C LEU A 134 20.48 -4.37 19.02
N LYS A 135 20.96 -5.61 19.18
CA LYS A 135 22.30 -5.91 19.72
C LYS A 135 23.40 -5.56 18.73
N GLU A 136 23.17 -5.81 17.44
CA GLU A 136 24.12 -5.49 16.36
C GLU A 136 24.19 -3.97 16.13
N GLU A 137 23.04 -3.37 15.84
CA GLU A 137 22.90 -1.94 15.57
C GLU A 137 21.66 -1.41 16.31
N CYS A 138 21.87 -0.47 17.22
CA CYS A 138 20.82 0.02 18.12
C CYS A 138 19.93 1.08 17.42
N TYR A 139 19.21 0.71 16.36
CA TYR A 139 18.18 1.53 15.68
C TYR A 139 16.98 0.70 15.21
N ILE A 140 15.88 1.38 14.86
CA ILE A 140 14.67 0.75 14.34
C ILE A 140 14.54 0.97 12.82
N PRO A 141 14.51 -0.10 12.01
CA PRO A 141 14.31 0.02 10.58
C PRO A 141 12.84 0.22 10.20
N TYR A 142 12.57 0.88 9.07
CA TYR A 142 11.23 1.27 8.63
C TYR A 142 10.33 0.08 8.30
N TYR A 143 10.89 -1.04 7.83
CA TYR A 143 10.11 -2.21 7.48
C TYR A 143 9.48 -2.88 8.72
N TRP A 144 9.99 -2.62 9.93
CA TRP A 144 9.31 -3.03 11.17
C TRP A 144 8.00 -2.27 11.41
N HIS A 145 7.71 -1.20 10.68
CA HIS A 145 6.40 -0.55 10.74
C HIS A 145 5.39 -1.16 9.76
N LEU A 146 5.80 -2.10 8.91
CA LEU A 146 4.92 -2.71 7.90
C LEU A 146 4.23 -3.95 8.47
N LYS A 147 2.89 -3.94 8.55
CA LYS A 147 2.05 -5.06 9.02
C LYS A 147 2.47 -6.45 8.51
N PRO A 148 2.75 -6.67 7.21
CA PRO A 148 3.14 -8.00 6.71
C PRO A 148 4.55 -8.45 7.14
N TYR A 149 5.41 -7.53 7.60
CA TYR A 149 6.75 -7.87 8.10
C TYR A 149 6.63 -8.45 9.51
N MET A 150 6.51 -9.78 9.60
CA MET A 150 6.29 -10.55 10.84
C MET A 150 7.55 -11.23 11.39
N ALA A 151 8.56 -11.40 10.55
CA ALA A 151 9.83 -12.04 10.90
C ALA A 151 11.02 -11.16 10.53
N CYS A 152 12.10 -11.25 11.28
CA CYS A 152 13.36 -10.64 10.86
C CYS A 152 13.98 -11.47 9.73
N HIS A 153 14.17 -10.85 8.55
CA HIS A 153 14.79 -11.56 7.41
C HIS A 153 16.29 -11.85 7.63
N LYS A 154 16.97 -11.08 8.50
CA LYS A 154 18.40 -11.27 8.82
C LYS A 154 18.59 -12.45 9.79
N HIS A 155 17.87 -12.42 10.91
CA HIS A 155 18.02 -13.38 12.01
C HIS A 155 17.05 -14.57 11.97
N LYS A 156 16.06 -14.56 11.06
CA LYS A 156 15.07 -15.63 10.86
C LYS A 156 14.25 -15.96 12.12
N VAL A 157 14.11 -14.99 13.01
CA VAL A 157 13.28 -15.07 14.23
C VAL A 157 11.98 -14.30 14.04
N ARG A 158 10.94 -14.72 14.77
CA ARG A 158 9.67 -14.00 14.81
C ARG A 158 9.87 -12.68 15.56
N LEU A 159 9.34 -11.59 15.01
CA LEU A 159 9.33 -10.31 15.70
C LEU A 159 8.29 -10.37 16.81
N PHE A 160 8.64 -9.81 17.94
CA PHE A 160 7.78 -9.84 19.11
C PHE A 160 7.20 -8.45 19.35
N SER A 161 5.93 -8.46 19.69
CA SER A 161 5.08 -7.29 19.82
C SER A 161 4.52 -7.15 21.24
N GLN A 162 4.82 -8.10 22.12
CA GLN A 162 4.39 -8.13 23.51
C GLN A 162 5.57 -8.48 24.41
N CYS A 163 5.62 -7.87 25.59
CA CYS A 163 6.60 -8.21 26.61
C CYS A 163 6.20 -9.51 27.33
N VAL A 164 7.11 -10.46 27.46
CA VAL A 164 6.85 -11.75 28.17
C VAL A 164 6.59 -11.54 29.67
N HIS A 165 7.12 -10.47 30.27
CA HIS A 165 7.00 -10.23 31.71
C HIS A 165 5.70 -9.52 32.11
N CYS A 166 5.29 -8.48 31.38
CA CYS A 166 4.10 -7.69 31.72
C CYS A 166 2.96 -7.81 30.70
N SER A 167 3.14 -8.56 29.60
CA SER A 167 2.17 -8.72 28.50
C SER A 167 1.77 -7.43 27.77
N GLU A 168 2.36 -6.28 28.11
CA GLU A 168 2.13 -5.01 27.43
C GLU A 168 2.68 -5.03 26.00
N LEU A 169 1.97 -4.31 25.11
CA LEU A 169 2.39 -4.14 23.73
C LEU A 169 3.64 -3.27 23.64
N ILE A 170 4.60 -3.69 22.81
CA ILE A 170 5.87 -3.00 22.67
C ILE A 170 5.71 -1.88 21.65
N ASP A 171 5.97 -0.65 22.08
CA ASP A 171 6.08 0.49 21.18
C ASP A 171 7.22 1.39 21.64
N TYR A 172 8.34 1.31 20.93
CA TYR A 172 9.53 2.12 21.22
C TYR A 172 9.26 3.62 21.10
N ARG A 173 8.23 4.02 20.32
CA ARG A 173 7.85 5.43 20.17
C ARG A 173 7.17 5.99 21.41
N ARG A 174 6.68 5.11 22.30
CA ARG A 174 6.09 5.49 23.60
C ARG A 174 7.11 5.38 24.72
N SER A 175 7.90 4.31 24.72
CA SER A 175 8.87 4.06 25.80
C SER A 175 10.21 4.77 25.59
N GLU A 176 10.49 5.22 24.36
CA GLU A 176 11.78 5.77 23.93
C GLU A 176 12.95 4.85 24.25
N ARG A 177 12.69 3.54 24.40
CA ARG A 177 13.65 2.48 24.71
C ARG A 177 13.57 1.42 23.62
N PHE A 178 14.73 0.98 23.12
CA PHE A 178 14.78 -0.01 22.05
C PHE A 178 14.82 -1.43 22.61
N SER A 179 15.70 -1.69 23.59
CA SER A 179 15.98 -3.04 24.10
C SER A 179 15.29 -3.37 25.43
N GLN A 180 14.46 -2.46 25.96
CA GLN A 180 13.81 -2.59 27.26
C GLN A 180 12.34 -2.24 27.20
N CYS A 181 11.52 -2.98 27.94
CA CYS A 181 10.12 -2.65 28.14
C CYS A 181 9.95 -1.48 29.14
N SER A 182 8.76 -0.88 29.16
CA SER A 182 8.35 0.06 30.21
C SER A 182 8.40 -0.54 31.62
N CYS A 183 8.22 -1.86 31.76
CA CYS A 183 8.37 -2.58 33.04
C CYS A 183 9.83 -2.80 33.47
N GLY A 184 10.81 -2.42 32.64
CA GLY A 184 12.24 -2.59 32.92
C GLY A 184 12.82 -3.93 32.47
N ALA A 185 12.00 -4.88 32.01
CA ALA A 185 12.48 -6.15 31.48
C ALA A 185 13.23 -5.98 30.15
N GLU A 186 14.30 -6.74 29.97
CA GLU A 186 15.05 -6.81 28.71
C GLU A 186 14.24 -7.56 27.65
N LEU A 187 14.22 -7.02 26.44
CA LEU A 187 13.43 -7.53 25.34
C LEU A 187 14.24 -8.57 24.55
N LYS A 188 13.91 -9.86 24.71
CA LYS A 188 14.60 -10.99 24.05
C LYS A 188 13.62 -11.86 23.26
N SER A 189 14.00 -12.25 22.04
CA SER A 189 13.28 -13.25 21.24
C SER A 189 14.19 -14.39 20.81
N THR A 190 13.69 -15.61 20.98
CA THR A 190 14.34 -16.86 20.55
C THR A 190 13.42 -17.71 19.68
N VAL A 191 12.21 -17.21 19.35
CA VAL A 191 11.22 -18.00 18.62
C VAL A 191 11.55 -18.01 17.14
N PRO A 192 11.79 -19.19 16.53
CA PRO A 192 12.04 -19.29 15.10
C PRO A 192 10.80 -18.84 14.30
N ALA A 193 11.03 -18.10 13.21
CA ALA A 193 9.94 -17.66 12.34
C ALA A 193 9.50 -18.76 11.36
N LYS A 194 8.26 -18.66 10.91
CA LYS A 194 7.73 -19.47 9.81
C LYS A 194 8.47 -19.11 8.52
N LYS A 195 8.64 -20.10 7.63
CA LYS A 195 9.31 -19.89 6.32
C LYS A 195 8.60 -18.82 5.48
N ALA A 196 7.26 -18.79 5.51
CA ALA A 196 6.45 -17.82 4.81
C ALA A 196 6.73 -16.38 5.28
N ASP A 197 6.76 -16.15 6.59
CA ASP A 197 7.05 -14.84 7.16
C ASP A 197 8.46 -14.35 6.78
N ILE A 198 9.44 -15.25 6.76
CA ILE A 198 10.80 -14.92 6.33
C ILE A 198 10.84 -14.53 4.85
N ALA A 199 10.13 -15.26 3.99
CA ALA A 199 10.07 -14.99 2.55
C ALA A 199 9.45 -13.61 2.26
N ILE A 200 8.29 -13.31 2.86
CA ILE A 200 7.63 -12.00 2.73
C ILE A 200 8.51 -10.89 3.30
N SER A 201 9.08 -11.07 4.49
CA SER A 201 9.98 -10.09 5.10
C SER A 201 11.23 -9.82 4.26
N LYS A 202 11.77 -10.82 3.55
CA LYS A 202 12.91 -10.65 2.65
C LYS A 202 12.50 -9.86 1.39
N ALA A 203 11.35 -10.21 0.80
CA ALA A 203 10.84 -9.55 -0.40
C ALA A 203 10.43 -8.09 -0.15
N LEU A 204 9.90 -7.76 1.03
CA LEU A 204 9.64 -6.36 1.44
C LEU A 204 10.90 -5.49 1.54
N CYS A 205 12.09 -6.10 1.58
CA CYS A 205 13.37 -5.41 1.62
C CYS A 205 14.09 -5.39 0.26
N SER A 206 13.55 -6.05 -0.78
CA SER A 206 14.11 -6.04 -2.13
C SER A 206 13.56 -4.87 -2.97
N SER A 207 14.03 -4.76 -4.21
CA SER A 207 13.48 -3.83 -5.22
C SER A 207 12.01 -4.08 -5.52
N ASP A 208 11.54 -5.32 -5.35
CA ASP A 208 10.21 -5.75 -5.79
C ASP A 208 9.12 -5.43 -4.77
N ALA A 209 9.51 -4.86 -3.62
CA ALA A 209 8.60 -4.46 -2.55
C ALA A 209 7.45 -3.57 -3.05
N GLN A 210 7.67 -2.75 -4.08
CA GLN A 210 6.64 -1.87 -4.64
C GLN A 210 5.43 -2.62 -5.22
N HIS A 211 5.66 -3.77 -5.86
CA HIS A 211 4.58 -4.61 -6.39
C HIS A 211 3.95 -5.43 -5.27
N LEU A 212 4.79 -6.05 -4.43
CA LEU A 212 4.37 -6.92 -3.36
C LEU A 212 3.40 -6.23 -2.38
N VAL A 213 3.63 -4.96 -2.01
CA VAL A 213 2.71 -4.26 -1.10
C VAL A 213 1.31 -4.08 -1.69
N GLY A 214 1.23 -3.87 -3.01
CA GLY A 214 -0.06 -3.80 -3.70
C GLY A 214 -0.74 -5.16 -3.68
N GLU A 215 -0.03 -6.23 -4.05
CA GLU A 215 -0.53 -7.61 -4.07
C GLU A 215 -1.02 -8.08 -2.69
N LEU A 216 -0.24 -7.85 -1.63
CA LEU A 216 -0.63 -8.15 -0.25
C LEU A 216 -1.91 -7.41 0.15
N THR A 217 -2.01 -6.12 -0.23
CA THR A 217 -3.19 -5.32 0.09
C THR A 217 -4.40 -5.82 -0.70
N TRP A 218 -4.25 -6.12 -1.99
CA TRP A 218 -5.32 -6.69 -2.80
C TRP A 218 -5.81 -8.01 -2.22
N PHE A 219 -4.91 -8.94 -1.90
CA PHE A 219 -5.27 -10.24 -1.34
C PHE A 219 -6.04 -10.10 -0.03
N ALA A 220 -5.59 -9.22 0.86
CA ALA A 220 -6.29 -8.92 2.11
C ALA A 220 -7.72 -8.41 1.88
N TYR A 221 -7.91 -7.46 0.96
CA TYR A 221 -9.23 -6.90 0.67
C TYR A 221 -10.14 -7.88 -0.09
N GLN A 222 -9.60 -8.62 -1.05
CA GLN A 222 -10.33 -9.57 -1.87
C GLN A 222 -10.95 -10.70 -1.04
N TYR A 223 -10.22 -11.20 -0.06
CA TYR A 223 -10.64 -12.31 0.80
C TYR A 223 -11.04 -11.88 2.21
N ASN A 224 -11.10 -10.58 2.48
CA ASN A 224 -11.41 -9.99 3.79
C ASN A 224 -10.54 -10.57 4.93
N HIS A 225 -9.25 -10.79 4.63
CA HIS A 225 -8.27 -11.24 5.61
C HIS A 225 -7.64 -10.07 6.35
N ASP A 226 -7.45 -10.23 7.66
CA ASP A 226 -6.62 -9.33 8.43
C ASP A 226 -5.14 -9.67 8.25
N ILE A 227 -4.37 -8.70 7.76
CA ILE A 227 -2.95 -8.83 7.40
C ILE A 227 -2.09 -9.16 8.62
N GLU A 228 -2.54 -8.80 9.82
CA GLU A 228 -1.81 -9.06 11.06
C GLU A 228 -2.07 -10.47 11.62
N GLN A 229 -2.93 -11.27 10.98
CA GLN A 229 -3.15 -12.67 11.35
C GLN A 229 -1.91 -13.54 11.08
N ASN A 230 -1.64 -14.46 12.02
CA ASN A 230 -0.45 -15.32 12.02
C ASN A 230 -0.31 -16.27 10.80
N ASN A 231 -1.37 -16.48 10.02
CA ASN A 231 -1.40 -17.36 8.85
C ASN A 231 -1.58 -16.57 7.54
N PHE A 232 -1.65 -15.23 7.60
CA PHE A 232 -1.88 -14.40 6.42
C PHE A 232 -0.79 -14.61 5.35
N ASN A 233 0.48 -14.51 5.74
CA ASN A 233 1.62 -14.69 4.82
C ASN A 233 1.68 -16.11 4.23
N GLU A 234 1.27 -17.14 4.98
CA GLU A 234 1.20 -18.52 4.47
C GLU A 234 0.09 -18.68 3.43
N ALA A 235 -1.10 -18.14 3.70
CA ALA A 235 -2.22 -18.15 2.78
C ALA A 235 -1.91 -17.34 1.50
N PHE A 236 -1.31 -16.16 1.66
CA PHE A 236 -0.87 -15.33 0.54
C PHE A 236 0.11 -16.07 -0.36
N LEU A 237 1.18 -16.65 0.21
CA LEU A 237 2.16 -17.39 -0.59
C LEU A 237 1.56 -18.63 -1.24
N ALA A 238 0.73 -19.38 -0.52
CA ALA A 238 0.03 -20.54 -1.09
C ALA A 238 -0.82 -20.15 -2.31
N TYR A 239 -1.50 -19.00 -2.23
CA TYR A 239 -2.30 -18.46 -3.33
C TYR A 239 -1.44 -18.01 -4.53
N PHE A 240 -0.38 -17.24 -4.28
CA PHE A 240 0.45 -16.69 -5.35
C PHE A 240 1.43 -17.70 -5.97
N ASN A 241 1.72 -18.82 -5.29
CA ASN A 241 2.54 -19.90 -5.84
C ASN A 241 1.93 -20.57 -7.08
N ASP A 242 0.60 -20.61 -7.19
CA ASP A 242 -0.11 -21.10 -8.39
C ASP A 242 -0.84 -19.96 -9.11
N TRP A 243 -0.29 -18.74 -9.04
CA TRP A 243 -0.78 -17.62 -9.82
C TRP A 243 -0.40 -17.79 -11.31
N PRO A 244 -1.28 -17.42 -12.27
CA PRO A 244 -2.62 -16.87 -12.10
C PRO A 244 -3.73 -17.93 -12.00
N ASN A 245 -3.42 -19.23 -12.01
CA ASN A 245 -4.40 -20.31 -12.13
C ASN A 245 -5.47 -20.26 -11.02
N ASN A 246 -5.08 -20.03 -9.77
CA ASN A 246 -6.02 -19.87 -8.65
C ASN A 246 -7.07 -18.79 -8.94
N PHE A 247 -6.62 -17.60 -9.37
CA PHE A 247 -7.50 -16.50 -9.70
C PHE A 247 -8.40 -16.79 -10.91
N LEU A 248 -7.83 -17.40 -11.96
CA LEU A 248 -8.58 -17.76 -13.16
C LEU A 248 -9.64 -18.84 -12.87
N SER A 249 -9.34 -19.80 -12.00
CA SER A 249 -10.28 -20.84 -11.56
C SER A 249 -11.45 -20.21 -10.81
N GLU A 250 -11.18 -19.31 -9.87
CA GLU A 250 -12.25 -18.60 -9.15
C GLU A 250 -13.15 -17.79 -10.09
N LEU A 251 -12.57 -17.12 -11.09
CA LEU A 251 -13.35 -16.41 -12.10
C LEU A 251 -14.20 -17.36 -12.96
N ALA A 252 -13.68 -18.54 -13.30
CA ALA A 252 -14.41 -19.58 -14.02
C ALA A 252 -15.59 -20.13 -13.19
N ASP A 253 -15.40 -20.34 -11.89
CA ASP A 253 -16.44 -20.78 -10.97
C ASP A 253 -17.56 -19.74 -10.82
N LYS A 254 -17.20 -18.45 -10.80
CA LYS A 254 -18.16 -17.35 -10.84
C LYS A 254 -18.97 -17.33 -12.13
N VAL A 255 -18.34 -17.60 -13.28
CA VAL A 255 -19.04 -17.73 -14.57
C VAL A 255 -20.03 -18.89 -14.55
N SER A 256 -19.61 -20.06 -14.09
CA SER A 256 -20.47 -21.25 -13.98
C SER A 256 -21.67 -20.98 -13.07
N SER A 257 -21.41 -20.46 -11.86
CA SER A 257 -22.45 -20.06 -10.91
C SER A 257 -23.39 -18.99 -11.47
N GLY A 258 -22.86 -18.02 -12.22
CA GLY A 258 -23.64 -16.96 -12.85
C GLY A 258 -24.58 -17.45 -13.95
N ARG A 259 -24.19 -18.51 -14.67
CA ARG A 259 -25.05 -19.18 -15.66
C ARG A 259 -26.20 -19.93 -15.00
N GLU A 260 -25.93 -20.63 -13.90
CA GLU A 260 -26.95 -21.37 -13.16
C GLU A 260 -27.98 -20.45 -12.48
N LYS A 261 -27.52 -19.32 -11.91
CA LYS A 261 -28.35 -18.37 -11.17
C LYS A 261 -28.97 -17.27 -12.04
N GLN A 262 -29.00 -17.47 -13.36
CA GLN A 262 -29.43 -16.44 -14.29
C GLN A 262 -30.95 -16.15 -14.18
N LEU A 263 -31.29 -14.98 -13.64
CA LEU A 263 -32.69 -14.50 -13.55
C LEU A 263 -33.06 -13.52 -14.67
N ARG A 264 -32.08 -12.83 -15.25
CA ARG A 264 -32.26 -11.82 -16.31
C ARG A 264 -31.35 -12.14 -17.50
N PRO A 265 -31.70 -11.69 -18.72
CA PRO A 265 -30.78 -11.75 -19.84
C PRO A 265 -29.46 -11.05 -19.51
N PHE A 266 -28.33 -11.58 -20.00
CA PHE A 266 -27.01 -11.09 -19.61
C PHE A 266 -26.76 -9.63 -20.01
N ASN A 267 -27.35 -9.17 -21.12
CA ASN A 267 -27.30 -7.77 -21.56
C ASN A 267 -28.03 -6.77 -20.65
N HIS A 268 -28.79 -7.25 -19.66
CA HIS A 268 -29.43 -6.45 -18.61
C HIS A 268 -28.88 -6.77 -17.21
N THR A 269 -27.85 -7.61 -17.14
CA THR A 269 -27.22 -8.05 -15.89
C THR A 269 -25.95 -7.24 -15.67
N LYS A 270 -25.76 -6.72 -14.46
CA LYS A 270 -24.55 -5.98 -14.10
C LYS A 270 -23.37 -6.93 -13.97
N PHE A 271 -22.19 -6.47 -14.37
CA PHE A 271 -20.95 -7.23 -14.21
C PHE A 271 -20.70 -7.61 -12.74
N GLU A 272 -20.88 -6.65 -11.84
CA GLU A 272 -20.75 -6.82 -10.39
C GLU A 272 -21.66 -7.94 -9.83
N SER A 273 -22.81 -8.20 -10.46
CA SER A 273 -23.71 -9.28 -10.00
C SER A 273 -23.14 -10.68 -10.20
N ILE A 274 -22.20 -10.87 -11.12
CA ILE A 274 -21.54 -12.16 -11.38
C ILE A 274 -20.15 -12.18 -10.76
N PHE A 275 -19.36 -11.14 -11.02
CA PHE A 275 -17.94 -11.11 -10.65
C PHE A 275 -17.67 -10.43 -9.30
N GLY A 276 -18.68 -9.79 -8.70
CA GLY A 276 -18.54 -8.99 -7.49
C GLY A 276 -17.70 -7.72 -7.76
N GLU A 277 -17.11 -7.18 -6.71
CA GLU A 277 -16.27 -5.98 -6.78
C GLU A 277 -14.86 -6.22 -7.38
N VAL A 278 -14.62 -7.32 -8.12
CA VAL A 278 -13.26 -7.73 -8.54
C VAL A 278 -12.51 -6.65 -9.31
N VAL A 279 -13.19 -5.91 -10.20
CA VAL A 279 -12.57 -4.81 -10.97
C VAL A 279 -12.18 -3.66 -10.04
N LYS A 280 -13.08 -3.27 -9.12
CA LYS A 280 -12.81 -2.21 -8.14
C LYS A 280 -11.65 -2.57 -7.22
N LEU A 281 -11.62 -3.81 -6.73
CA LEU A 281 -10.58 -4.30 -5.83
C LEU A 281 -9.24 -4.50 -6.54
N SER A 282 -9.21 -4.92 -7.80
CA SER A 282 -7.97 -5.09 -8.57
C SER A 282 -7.12 -3.81 -8.65
N ARG A 283 -7.74 -2.62 -8.59
CA ARG A 283 -7.03 -1.33 -8.54
C ARG A 283 -6.18 -1.14 -7.29
N VAL A 284 -6.44 -1.90 -6.23
CA VAL A 284 -5.66 -1.88 -4.99
C VAL A 284 -4.33 -2.64 -5.15
N ALA A 285 -4.22 -3.53 -6.14
CA ALA A 285 -3.04 -4.36 -6.35
C ALA A 285 -1.81 -3.59 -6.88
N SER A 286 -1.97 -2.36 -7.36
CA SER A 286 -0.89 -1.55 -7.92
C SER A 286 -1.26 -0.07 -7.78
N PRO A 287 -0.29 0.84 -7.50
CA PRO A 287 -0.57 2.26 -7.49
C PRO A 287 -0.90 2.76 -8.90
N ASN A 288 -1.75 3.78 -8.99
CA ASN A 288 -2.22 4.35 -10.26
C ASN A 288 -1.14 4.96 -11.18
N VAL A 289 0.12 5.04 -10.73
CA VAL A 289 1.26 5.54 -11.53
C VAL A 289 2.01 4.40 -12.23
N LEU A 290 1.91 3.17 -11.72
CA LEU A 290 2.53 2.02 -12.38
C LEU A 290 1.69 1.60 -13.58
N ARG A 291 2.38 1.28 -14.68
CA ARG A 291 1.73 0.83 -15.92
C ARG A 291 1.19 -0.59 -15.82
N THR A 292 1.79 -1.40 -14.96
CA THR A 292 1.49 -2.83 -14.81
C THR A 292 0.69 -3.08 -13.54
N ASN A 293 -0.29 -3.96 -13.65
CA ASN A 293 -1.06 -4.44 -12.52
C ASN A 293 -1.43 -5.89 -12.82
N ILE A 294 -0.70 -6.83 -12.22
CA ILE A 294 -0.82 -8.25 -12.55
C ILE A 294 -2.25 -8.79 -12.39
N VAL A 295 -3.02 -8.23 -11.45
CA VAL A 295 -4.41 -8.63 -11.20
C VAL A 295 -5.33 -8.11 -12.30
N VAL A 296 -5.20 -6.84 -12.68
CA VAL A 296 -5.96 -6.25 -13.80
C VAL A 296 -5.59 -6.94 -15.11
N ASP A 297 -4.30 -7.17 -15.34
CA ASP A 297 -3.79 -7.80 -16.56
C ASP A 297 -4.28 -9.25 -16.67
N SER A 298 -4.28 -10.02 -15.57
CA SER A 298 -4.84 -11.38 -15.53
C SER A 298 -6.36 -11.39 -15.70
N LEU A 299 -7.06 -10.41 -15.11
CA LEU A 299 -8.49 -10.23 -15.31
C LEU A 299 -8.83 -9.91 -16.78
N LEU A 300 -8.04 -9.03 -17.42
CA LEU A 300 -8.20 -8.71 -18.84
C LEU A 300 -7.94 -9.90 -19.75
N CYS A 301 -6.96 -10.74 -19.42
CA CYS A 301 -6.74 -12.00 -20.13
C CYS A 301 -7.97 -12.89 -20.04
N PHE A 302 -8.47 -13.13 -18.82
CA PHE A 302 -9.66 -13.94 -18.61
C PHE A 302 -10.89 -13.41 -19.36
N LEU A 303 -11.13 -12.09 -19.29
CA LEU A 303 -12.27 -11.47 -19.94
C LEU A 303 -12.13 -11.46 -21.47
N SER A 304 -10.92 -11.34 -22.00
CA SER A 304 -10.65 -11.49 -23.44
C SER A 304 -11.01 -12.90 -23.91
N ASP A 305 -10.52 -13.94 -23.23
CA ASP A 305 -10.86 -15.33 -23.52
C ASP A 305 -12.37 -15.58 -23.38
N LEU A 306 -13.03 -14.97 -22.39
CA LEU A 306 -14.48 -15.07 -22.19
C LEU A 306 -15.25 -14.48 -23.37
N VAL A 307 -14.84 -13.32 -23.87
CA VAL A 307 -15.47 -12.65 -25.02
C VAL A 307 -15.26 -13.45 -26.31
N GLU A 308 -14.06 -13.98 -26.53
CA GLU A 308 -13.72 -14.82 -27.69
C GLU A 308 -14.52 -16.13 -27.70
N LYS A 309 -14.63 -16.83 -26.56
CA LYS A 309 -15.41 -18.07 -26.43
C LYS A 309 -16.92 -17.87 -26.52
N ASN A 310 -17.40 -16.64 -26.33
CA ASN A 310 -18.82 -16.30 -26.37
C ASN A 310 -19.05 -15.19 -27.41
N PRO A 311 -18.91 -15.48 -28.72
CA PRO A 311 -19.07 -14.48 -29.78
C PRO A 311 -20.49 -13.89 -29.79
N LYS A 312 -20.65 -12.72 -30.42
CA LYS A 312 -21.95 -12.03 -30.48
C LYS A 312 -22.97 -12.90 -31.23
N GLN A 313 -24.10 -13.15 -30.59
CA GLN A 313 -25.21 -13.93 -31.13
C GLN A 313 -26.53 -13.15 -31.03
N LYS A 314 -27.60 -13.70 -31.61
CA LYS A 314 -28.95 -13.12 -31.48
C LYS A 314 -29.42 -13.10 -30.02
N HIS A 315 -29.07 -14.13 -29.25
CA HIS A 315 -29.36 -14.19 -27.82
C HIS A 315 -28.15 -13.66 -27.02
N PRO A 316 -28.40 -12.80 -26.02
CA PRO A 316 -27.33 -12.23 -25.21
C PRO A 316 -26.67 -13.32 -24.37
N ASN A 317 -25.34 -13.29 -24.31
CA ASN A 317 -24.55 -14.22 -23.54
C ASN A 317 -23.72 -13.50 -22.46
N ILE A 318 -22.95 -14.25 -21.69
CA ILE A 318 -22.21 -13.72 -20.54
C ILE A 318 -21.20 -12.62 -20.91
N ALA A 319 -20.76 -12.52 -22.16
CA ALA A 319 -19.88 -11.44 -22.60
C ALA A 319 -20.62 -10.10 -22.82
N ASP A 320 -21.95 -10.07 -22.72
CA ASP A 320 -22.75 -8.86 -22.93
C ASP A 320 -23.15 -8.14 -21.62
N LEU A 321 -22.54 -8.50 -20.49
CA LEU A 321 -22.77 -7.88 -19.16
C LEU A 321 -22.59 -6.36 -19.17
N LEU A 322 -23.29 -5.67 -18.27
CA LEU A 322 -23.22 -4.22 -18.15
C LEU A 322 -22.16 -3.77 -17.13
N LEU A 323 -21.22 -2.96 -17.60
CA LEU A 323 -20.20 -2.27 -16.84
C LEU A 323 -20.58 -0.80 -16.59
N ASN A 324 -20.13 -0.26 -15.47
CA ASN A 324 -20.14 1.17 -15.21
C ASN A 324 -18.89 1.86 -15.77
N SER A 325 -18.86 3.20 -15.73
CA SER A 325 -17.76 3.98 -16.31
C SER A 325 -16.43 3.79 -15.58
N LEU A 326 -16.46 3.52 -14.27
CA LEU A 326 -15.25 3.28 -13.46
C LEU A 326 -14.63 1.92 -13.77
N GLU A 327 -15.47 0.90 -13.95
CA GLU A 327 -15.04 -0.43 -14.36
C GLU A 327 -14.45 -0.38 -15.77
N ALA A 328 -15.13 0.28 -16.70
CA ALA A 328 -14.63 0.50 -18.06
C ALA A 328 -13.27 1.23 -18.06
N ALA A 329 -13.13 2.30 -17.25
CA ALA A 329 -11.86 3.02 -17.13
C ALA A 329 -10.73 2.11 -16.63
N THR A 330 -11.03 1.22 -15.68
CA THR A 330 -10.06 0.27 -15.12
C THR A 330 -9.62 -0.76 -16.16
N LEU A 331 -10.56 -1.36 -16.88
CA LEU A 331 -10.27 -2.39 -17.90
C LEU A 331 -9.56 -1.80 -19.13
N LEU A 332 -9.92 -0.57 -19.54
CA LEU A 332 -9.18 0.16 -20.58
C LEU A 332 -7.83 0.68 -20.05
N GLY A 333 -7.66 0.70 -18.72
CA GLY A 333 -6.61 1.41 -17.99
C GLY A 333 -6.39 2.84 -18.50
N THR A 334 -7.49 3.57 -18.57
CA THR A 334 -7.56 5.00 -18.86
C THR A 334 -8.23 5.74 -17.71
N THR A 335 -8.41 7.06 -17.82
CA THR A 335 -9.14 7.83 -16.81
C THR A 335 -10.64 7.83 -17.06
N LEU A 336 -11.43 8.19 -16.04
CA LEU A 336 -12.87 8.32 -16.18
C LEU A 336 -13.26 9.36 -17.25
N GLU A 337 -12.51 10.46 -17.35
CA GLU A 337 -12.72 11.48 -18.39
C GLU A 337 -12.50 10.90 -19.79
N GLN A 338 -11.51 10.02 -19.96
CA GLN A 338 -11.25 9.39 -21.25
C GLN A 338 -12.38 8.44 -21.66
N VAL A 339 -12.99 7.71 -20.70
CA VAL A 339 -14.20 6.92 -20.97
C VAL A 339 -15.36 7.80 -21.44
N PHE A 340 -15.55 8.96 -20.81
CA PHE A 340 -16.58 9.89 -21.25
C PHE A 340 -16.31 10.48 -22.65
N ARG A 341 -15.05 10.73 -23.01
CA ARG A 341 -14.68 11.13 -24.38
C ARG A 341 -14.98 10.03 -25.39
N LEU A 342 -14.59 8.78 -25.12
CA LEU A 342 -14.90 7.63 -25.97
C LEU A 342 -16.41 7.48 -26.18
N TYR A 343 -17.21 7.78 -25.16
CA TYR A 343 -18.67 7.81 -25.28
C TYR A 343 -19.16 8.98 -26.14
N GLN A 344 -18.66 10.19 -25.93
CA GLN A 344 -19.03 11.38 -26.72
C GLN A 344 -18.66 11.25 -28.20
N GLU A 345 -17.54 10.61 -28.50
CA GLU A 345 -17.06 10.33 -29.86
C GLU A 345 -17.83 9.18 -30.53
N GLY A 346 -18.65 8.44 -29.79
CA GLY A 346 -19.43 7.31 -30.30
C GLY A 346 -18.66 5.99 -30.39
N SER A 347 -17.40 5.96 -29.94
CA SER A 347 -16.59 4.73 -29.85
C SER A 347 -17.14 3.77 -28.79
N LEU A 348 -17.57 4.29 -27.64
CA LEU A 348 -18.34 3.58 -26.62
C LEU A 348 -19.82 3.93 -26.74
N THR A 349 -20.70 2.93 -26.68
CA THR A 349 -22.15 3.13 -26.82
C THR A 349 -22.88 2.65 -25.57
N CYS A 350 -23.87 3.43 -25.13
CA CYS A 350 -24.73 3.04 -24.01
C CYS A 350 -25.74 1.99 -24.47
N SER A 351 -25.99 1.00 -23.60
CA SER A 351 -27.07 0.02 -23.77
C SER A 351 -28.46 0.66 -23.74
N GLU A 352 -28.58 1.81 -23.05
CA GLU A 352 -29.82 2.57 -22.88
C GLU A 352 -29.71 3.95 -23.53
N LYS A 353 -30.82 4.42 -24.12
CA LYS A 353 -30.93 5.81 -24.59
C LYS A 353 -31.11 6.75 -23.40
N LEU A 354 -30.16 7.65 -23.20
CA LEU A 354 -30.28 8.73 -22.21
C LEU A 354 -31.32 9.75 -22.66
N LYS A 355 -32.06 10.33 -21.70
CA LYS A 355 -33.03 11.39 -21.99
C LYS A 355 -32.32 12.67 -22.43
N LYS A 356 -33.02 13.54 -23.15
CA LYS A 356 -32.52 14.87 -23.54
C LYS A 356 -32.12 15.64 -22.27
N ASN A 357 -30.86 16.06 -22.17
CA ASN A 357 -30.21 16.72 -21.02
C ASN A 357 -29.83 15.82 -19.82
N GLU A 358 -29.89 14.49 -19.93
CA GLU A 358 -29.41 13.59 -18.87
C GLU A 358 -27.91 13.31 -19.04
N HIS A 359 -27.11 13.65 -18.04
CA HIS A 359 -25.68 13.33 -18.01
C HIS A 359 -25.44 11.90 -17.52
N LEU A 360 -24.50 11.20 -18.17
CA LEU A 360 -24.09 9.86 -17.75
C LEU A 360 -23.38 9.91 -16.39
N LYS A 361 -23.95 9.26 -15.39
CA LYS A 361 -23.34 9.11 -14.06
C LYS A 361 -22.28 8.00 -14.07
N PRO A 362 -21.14 8.16 -13.36
CA PRO A 362 -20.06 7.17 -13.35
C PRO A 362 -20.46 5.77 -12.88
N GLU A 363 -21.40 5.69 -11.92
CA GLU A 363 -21.85 4.42 -11.30
C GLU A 363 -22.91 3.69 -12.14
N ARG A 364 -23.47 4.34 -13.17
CA ARG A 364 -24.53 3.73 -13.97
C ARG A 364 -23.92 2.66 -14.87
N CYS A 365 -24.41 1.42 -14.75
CA CYS A 365 -23.96 0.29 -15.57
C CYS A 365 -24.63 0.33 -16.94
N VAL A 366 -23.92 0.83 -17.97
CA VAL A 366 -24.49 1.06 -19.31
C VAL A 366 -23.62 0.57 -20.46
N PHE A 367 -22.36 0.20 -20.21
CA PHE A 367 -21.45 -0.24 -21.27
C PHE A 367 -21.41 -1.76 -21.33
N HIS A 368 -21.49 -2.35 -22.52
CA HIS A 368 -21.36 -3.80 -22.64
C HIS A 368 -19.90 -4.24 -22.47
N LEU A 369 -19.67 -5.29 -21.68
CA LEU A 369 -18.37 -5.89 -21.43
C LEU A 369 -17.62 -6.18 -22.73
N ARG A 370 -18.27 -6.85 -23.68
CA ARG A 370 -17.73 -7.12 -25.02
C ARG A 370 -17.12 -5.89 -25.68
N GLN A 371 -17.87 -4.78 -25.72
CA GLN A 371 -17.42 -3.55 -26.38
C GLN A 371 -16.18 -2.96 -25.68
N VAL A 372 -16.17 -2.96 -24.34
CA VAL A 372 -15.04 -2.46 -23.56
C VAL A 372 -13.79 -3.31 -23.82
N ILE A 373 -13.92 -4.64 -23.86
CA ILE A 373 -12.81 -5.56 -24.12
C ILE A 373 -12.30 -5.42 -25.56
N GLU A 374 -13.20 -5.37 -26.55
CA GLU A 374 -12.81 -5.19 -27.96
C GLU A 374 -12.07 -3.85 -28.19
N ILE A 375 -12.47 -2.78 -27.48
CA ILE A 375 -11.73 -1.50 -27.50
C ILE A 375 -10.39 -1.63 -26.79
N ALA A 376 -10.31 -2.32 -25.65
CA ALA A 376 -9.04 -2.56 -24.97
C ALA A 376 -8.05 -3.29 -25.90
N GLN A 377 -8.54 -4.29 -26.64
CA GLN A 377 -7.75 -5.05 -27.61
C GLN A 377 -7.31 -4.17 -28.79
N SER A 378 -8.20 -3.32 -29.33
CA SER A 378 -7.85 -2.41 -30.43
C SER A 378 -6.81 -1.35 -30.04
N GLN A 379 -6.76 -0.99 -28.75
CA GLN A 379 -5.76 -0.09 -28.17
C GLN A 379 -4.46 -0.80 -27.78
N GLY A 380 -4.29 -2.08 -28.14
CA GLY A 380 -3.07 -2.84 -27.89
C GLY A 380 -2.95 -3.40 -26.47
N ARG A 381 -4.02 -3.41 -25.66
CA ARG A 381 -4.06 -4.15 -24.37
C ARG A 381 -4.40 -5.63 -24.56
N TYR A 382 -3.98 -6.19 -25.69
CA TYR A 382 -4.14 -7.61 -25.99
C TYR A 382 -3.05 -8.41 -25.27
N PHE A 383 -3.45 -9.23 -24.32
CA PHE A 383 -2.57 -10.19 -23.64
C PHE A 383 -2.90 -11.62 -24.08
N GLY A 384 -2.86 -11.87 -25.40
CA GLY A 384 -2.83 -13.23 -25.90
C GLY A 384 -1.57 -13.93 -25.38
N TYR A 385 -1.77 -14.94 -24.54
CA TYR A 385 -0.76 -15.78 -23.90
C TYR A 385 0.15 -15.11 -22.85
N LEU A 386 -0.39 -14.90 -21.64
CA LEU A 386 0.37 -14.85 -20.37
C LEU A 386 1.09 -16.19 -20.02
N LYS A 387 1.36 -17.09 -20.98
CA LYS A 387 2.07 -18.35 -20.69
C LYS A 387 3.55 -18.17 -20.35
N ASN A 388 4.18 -17.04 -20.70
CA ASN A 388 5.64 -16.89 -20.63
C ASN A 388 6.14 -15.54 -20.10
N GLN A 389 5.43 -14.88 -19.18
CA GLN A 389 6.17 -14.03 -18.26
C GLN A 389 6.62 -14.91 -17.10
N PRO A 390 7.93 -15.23 -16.99
CA PRO A 390 8.43 -15.78 -15.75
C PRO A 390 8.20 -14.69 -14.71
N ILE A 391 7.15 -14.85 -13.91
CA ILE A 391 7.20 -14.39 -12.53
C ILE A 391 8.43 -15.10 -12.01
N THR A 392 9.48 -14.33 -11.72
CA THR A 392 10.71 -14.88 -11.16
C THR A 392 10.29 -15.78 -10.01
N PRO A 393 10.62 -17.09 -10.06
CA PRO A 393 10.41 -17.95 -8.92
C PRO A 393 11.25 -17.33 -7.81
N TRP A 394 10.54 -16.81 -6.82
CA TRP A 394 10.97 -16.03 -5.68
C TRP A 394 12.29 -16.50 -5.05
#